data_AF-A0A2H6EFG3-F1
#
_entry.id   AF-A0A2H6EFG3-F1
#
_cell.length_a   1.000
_cell.length_b   1.000
_cell.length_c   1.000
_cell.angle_alpha   90.00
_cell.angle_beta   90.00
_cell.angle_gamma   90.00
#
_symmetry.space_group_name_H-M   'P 1'
#
loop_
_entity.id
_entity.type
_entity.pdbx_description
1 polymer ?
#
loop_
_entity_poly.entity_id
_entity_poly.type
_entity_poly.pdbx_seq_one_letter_code
_entity_poly.pdbx_strand_id
1 'polypeptide(L)' 'MKDFIEEIREVFKDEYGIIYRVESKNIFVLSIRNFKQLLPSKDLK' A
#
# COMPACT_ATOMS: atom_id res chain seq x y z
N MET A 1 10.78 22.68 15.45
CA MET A 1 9.76 22.14 14.54
C MET A 1 10.02 20.64 14.48
N LYS A 2 9.11 19.81 15.01
CA LYS A 2 9.36 18.36 15.11
C LYS A 2 8.86 17.77 13.80
N ASP A 3 9.77 17.49 12.89
CA ASP A 3 9.46 16.78 11.65
C ASP A 3 8.95 15.39 12.06
N PHE A 4 7.63 15.25 12.16
CA PHE A 4 6.99 13.94 12.19
C PHE A 4 7.27 13.37 10.81
N ILE A 5 8.32 12.55 10.71
CA ILE A 5 8.54 11.71 9.54
C ILE A 5 7.23 10.93 9.38
N GLU A 6 6.42 11.29 8.37
CA GLU A 6 5.24 10.54 8.00
C GLU A 6 5.71 9.15 7.57
N GLU A 7 5.76 8.25 8.52
CA GLU A 7 6.27 6.91 8.31
C GLU A 7 5.29 6.17 7.38
N ILE A 8 5.75 5.93 6.15
CA ILE A 8 5.07 5.05 5.22
C ILE A 8 5.25 3.62 5.74
N ARG A 9 4.13 2.94 5.96
CA ARG A 9 4.06 1.58 6.47
C ARG A 9 3.49 0.66 5.41
N GLU A 10 3.88 -0.61 5.49
CA GLU A 10 3.34 -1.66 4.65
C GLU A 10 2.83 -2.79 5.54
N VAL A 11 1.64 -3.31 5.23
CA VAL A 11 1.10 -4.53 5.83
C VAL A 11 0.75 -5.52 4.73
N PHE A 12 1.17 -6.76 4.96
CA PHE A 12 0.84 -7.89 4.09
C PHE A 12 -0.28 -8.70 4.74
N LYS A 13 -1.36 -8.92 4.00
CA LYS A 13 -2.45 -9.80 4.40
C LYS A 13 -2.85 -10.67 3.23
N ASP A 14 -2.73 -11.99 3.42
CA ASP A 14 -2.95 -12.98 2.38
C ASP A 14 -2.14 -12.66 1.12
N GLU A 15 -2.81 -12.33 0.01
CA GLU A 15 -2.22 -12.02 -1.29
C GLU A 15 -2.14 -10.52 -1.57
N TYR A 16 -2.45 -9.70 -0.56
CA TYR A 16 -2.51 -8.26 -0.69
C TYR A 16 -1.42 -7.57 0.13
N GLY A 17 -0.79 -6.56 -0.48
CA GLY A 17 0.08 -5.60 0.18
C GLY A 17 -0.63 -4.25 0.25
N ILE A 18 -0.75 -3.69 1.46
CA ILE A 18 -1.36 -2.38 1.68
C ILE A 18 -0.27 -1.43 2.17
N ILE A 19 -0.06 -0.37 1.41
CA ILE A 19 0.85 0.73 1.76
C ILE A 19 0.00 1.88 2.28
N TYR A 20 0.31 2.34 3.48
CA TYR A 20 -0.45 3.38 4.15
C TYR A 20 0.46 4.30 4.96
N ARG A 21 -0.01 5.50 5.26
CA ARG A 21 0.60 6.38 6.25
C ARG A 21 -0.36 6.63 7.40
N VAL A 22 0.20 6.81 8.59
CA VAL A 22 -0.57 7.15 9.79
C VAL A 22 -0.30 8.61 10.14
N GLU A 23 -1.37 9.39 10.18
CA GLU A 23 -1.37 10.73 10.76
C GLU A 23 -2.14 10.69 12.08
N SER A 24 -2.00 11.70 12.94
CA SER A 24 -2.44 11.71 14.34
C SER A 24 -3.82 11.08 14.65
N LYS A 25 -4.79 11.16 13.73
CA LYS A 25 -6.14 10.58 13.88
C LYS A 25 -6.63 9.82 12.65
N ASN A 26 -5.80 9.70 11.62
CA ASN A 26 -6.22 9.23 10.30
C ASN A 26 -5.24 8.19 9.76
N ILE A 27 -5.78 7.26 8.99
CA ILE A 27 -5.00 6.34 8.17
C ILE A 27 -5.29 6.67 6.72
N PHE A 28 -4.25 6.99 5.96
CA PHE A 28 -4.35 7.23 4.53
C PHE A 28 -3.79 6.02 3.80
N VAL A 29 -4.67 5.30 3.11
CA VAL A 29 -4.25 4.20 2.23
C VAL A 29 -3.70 4.81 0.94
N LEU A 30 -2.42 4.56 0.68
CA LEU A 30 -1.74 5.08 -0.50
C LEU A 30 -1.86 4.11 -1.67
N SER A 31 -1.78 2.80 -1.40
CA SER A 31 -1.88 1.77 -2.42
C SER A 31 -2.33 0.45 -1.83
N ILE A 32 -3.09 -0.32 -2.62
CA ILE A 32 -3.43 -1.72 -2.37
C ILE A 32 -2.97 -2.49 -3.61
N ARG A 33 -2.12 -3.50 -3.41
CA ARG A 33 -1.61 -4.37 -4.48
C ARG A 33 -2.05 -5.79 -4.23
N ASN A 34 -2.53 -6.49 -5.26
CA ASN A 34 -2.73 -7.93 -5.23
C ASN A 34 -1.56 -8.61 -5.96
N PHE A 35 -0.81 -9.45 -5.26
CA PHE A 35 0.37 -10.13 -5.79
C PHE A 35 0.04 -11.33 -6.70
N LYS A 36 -1.18 -11.87 -6.62
CA LYS A 36 -1.67 -12.92 -7.53
C LYS A 36 -2.47 -12.39 -8.70
N GLN A 37 -2.63 -11.07 -8.83
CA GLN A 37 -3.24 -10.47 -9.99
C GLN A 37 -2.25 -10.58 -11.16
N LEU A 38 -2.19 -11.76 -11.76
CA LEU A 38 -1.57 -11.97 -13.05
C LEU A 38 -2.31 -11.06 -14.03
N LEU A 39 -1.58 -10.14 -14.67
CA LEU A 39 -2.10 -9.48 -15.85
C LEU A 39 -2.54 -10.59 -16.81
N PRO A 40 -3.80 -10.61 -17.26
CA PRO A 40 -4.22 -11.64 -18.19
C PRO A 40 -3.32 -11.54 -19.41
N SER A 41 -2.89 -12.68 -19.97
CA SER A 41 -1.82 -12.75 -20.99
C SER A 41 -2.04 -11.85 -22.22
N LYS A 42 -3.28 -11.43 -22.44
CA LYS A 42 -3.72 -10.48 -23.47
C LYS A 42 -3.27 -9.02 -23.24
N ASP A 43 -2.97 -8.64 -21.99
CA ASP A 43 -2.58 -7.29 -21.59
C ASP A 43 -1.05 -7.14 -21.46
N LEU A 44 -0.27 -8.22 -21.65
CA LEU A 44 1.20 -8.24 -21.67
C LEU A 44 1.79 -7.98 -23.07
N LYS A 45 1.08 -7.25 -23.93
CA LYS A 45 1.47 -7.01 -25.32
C LYS A 45 2.25 -5.71 -25.50
#